data_AF-A0AAT9WK90-F1
#
_entry.id   AF-A0AAT9WK90-F1
#
_cell.length_a   1.000
_cell.length_b   1.000
_cell.length_c   1.000
_cell.angle_alpha   90.00
_cell.angle_beta   90.00
_cell.angle_gamma   90.00
#
_symmetry.space_group_name_H-M   'P 1'
#
loop_
_entity.id
_entity.type
_entity.pdbx_description
1 polymer ?
#
loop_
_entity_poly.entity_id
_entity_poly.type
_entity_poly.pdbx_seq_one_letter_code
_entity_poly.pdbx_strand_id
1 'polypeptide(L)' 'MTKRIGNKDEAQHRGKQEKKDIKRTNKAREMIKQAIARAKYRNQVRNQPMETSLPPA' A
#
# COMPACT_ATOMS: atom_id res chain seq x y z
N MET A 1 4.34 -28.04 -29.97
CA MET A 1 4.54 -27.72 -28.54
C MET A 1 4.45 -26.22 -28.35
N THR A 2 3.28 -25.71 -27.93
CA THR A 2 3.15 -24.32 -27.48
C THR A 2 3.99 -24.19 -26.21
N LYS A 3 5.07 -23.42 -26.28
CA LYS A 3 5.85 -23.08 -25.10
C LYS A 3 4.87 -22.39 -24.14
N ARG A 4 4.44 -23.09 -23.08
CA ARG A 4 3.85 -22.44 -21.92
C ARG A 4 4.97 -21.56 -21.39
N ILE A 5 4.97 -20.29 -21.81
CA ILE A 5 5.81 -19.23 -21.27
C ILE A 5 5.34 -19.11 -19.84
N GLY A 6 5.89 -20.00 -19.00
CA GLY A 6 5.60 -20.07 -17.59
C GLY A 6 5.90 -18.69 -17.04
N ASN A 7 4.90 -18.12 -16.39
CA ASN A 7 4.87 -16.84 -15.72
C ASN A 7 6.14 -16.64 -14.87
N LYS A 8 7.23 -16.22 -15.49
CA LYS A 8 8.49 -16.01 -14.79
C LYS A 8 8.42 -14.59 -14.29
N ASP A 9 7.80 -14.46 -13.11
CA ASP A 9 7.61 -13.17 -12.46
C ASP A 9 8.94 -12.43 -12.44
N GLU A 10 8.93 -11.13 -12.76
CA GLU A 10 10.12 -10.29 -12.68
C GLU A 10 10.85 -10.47 -11.34
N ALA A 11 10.08 -10.68 -10.26
CA ALA A 11 10.59 -10.97 -8.94
C ALA A 11 11.52 -12.20 -8.89
N GLN A 12 11.36 -13.20 -9.75
CA GLN A 12 12.28 -14.35 -9.84
C GLN A 12 13.62 -13.96 -10.47
N HIS A 13 13.63 -13.02 -11.41
CA HIS A 13 14.84 -12.50 -12.05
C HIS A 13 15.61 -11.50 -11.18
N ARG A 14 14.99 -10.94 -10.14
CA ARG A 14 15.63 -9.98 -9.23
C ARG A 14 16.70 -10.63 -8.36
N GLY A 15 17.81 -9.92 -8.21
CA GLY A 15 18.90 -10.28 -7.31
C GLY A 15 18.48 -10.28 -5.84
N LYS A 16 19.26 -10.95 -4.97
CA LYS A 16 18.99 -10.99 -3.51
C LYS A 16 18.96 -9.59 -2.89
N GLN A 17 19.82 -8.69 -3.35
CA GLN A 17 19.92 -7.33 -2.83
C GLN A 17 18.69 -6.50 -3.20
N GLU A 18 18.33 -6.51 -4.48
CA GLU A 18 17.16 -5.81 -5.00
C GLU A 18 15.86 -6.25 -4.30
N LYS A 19 15.69 -7.56 -4.04
CA LYS A 19 14.57 -8.08 -3.25
C LYS A 19 14.50 -7.49 -1.84
N LYS A 20 15.65 -7.35 -1.16
CA LYS A 20 15.73 -6.76 0.18
C LYS A 20 15.37 -5.29 0.15
N ASP A 21 15.85 -4.55 -0.84
CA ASP A 21 15.59 -3.12 -0.97
C ASP A 21 14.11 -2.86 -1.28
N ILE A 22 13.51 -3.63 -2.19
CA ILE A 22 12.05 -3.59 -2.46
C ILE A 22 11.25 -3.92 -1.19
N LYS A 23 11.65 -4.95 -0.44
CA LYS A 23 10.96 -5.29 0.82
C LYS A 23 11.04 -4.16 1.84
N ARG A 24 12.20 -3.50 1.96
CA ARG A 24 12.40 -2.36 2.87
C ARG A 24 11.53 -1.18 2.48
N THR A 25 11.51 -0.81 1.19
CA THR A 25 10.71 0.33 0.70
C THR A 25 9.21 0.06 0.83
N ASN A 26 8.75 -1.15 0.52
CA ASN A 26 7.35 -1.54 0.70
C ASN A 26 6.92 -1.47 2.17
N LYS A 27 7.75 -1.95 3.10
CA LYS A 27 7.47 -1.85 4.53
C LYS A 27 7.35 -0.39 4.98
N ALA A 28 8.25 0.48 4.53
CA ALA A 28 8.19 1.91 4.86
C ALA A 28 6.89 2.56 4.35
N ARG A 29 6.48 2.25 3.12
CA ARG A 29 5.21 2.75 2.55
C ARG A 29 3.99 2.30 3.35
N GLU A 30 3.93 1.03 3.74
CA GLU A 30 2.82 0.51 4.55
C GLU A 30 2.78 1.14 5.95
N MET A 31 3.93 1.39 6.58
CA MET A 31 3.98 2.10 7.86
C MET A 31 3.42 3.52 7.75
N ILE A 32 3.73 4.24 6.67
CA ILE A 32 3.19 5.57 6.39
C ILE A 32 1.67 5.49 6.19
N LYS A 33 1.20 4.55 5.36
CA LYS A 33 -0.23 4.35 5.10
C LYS A 33 -1.01 4.05 6.38
N GLN A 34 -0.47 3.19 7.24
CA GLN A 34 -1.05 2.87 8.54
C GLN A 34 -1.05 4.09 9.47
N ALA A 35 0.02 4.88 9.51
CA ALA A 35 0.09 6.09 10.32
C ALA A 35 -0.96 7.12 9.89
N ILE A 36 -1.12 7.34 8.58
CA ILE A 36 -2.13 8.24 8.00
C ILE A 36 -3.54 7.72 8.33
N ALA A 37 -3.79 6.43 8.12
CA ALA A 37 -5.08 5.83 8.45
C ALA A 37 -5.39 5.96 9.93
N ARG A 38 -4.44 5.63 10.81
CA ARG A 38 -4.60 5.82 12.26
C ARG A 38 -4.90 7.28 12.59
N ALA A 39 -4.17 8.24 12.05
CA ALA A 39 -4.42 9.66 12.28
C ALA A 39 -5.83 10.09 11.81
N LYS A 40 -6.24 9.64 10.61
CA LYS A 40 -7.56 9.94 10.03
C LYS A 40 -8.71 9.32 10.82
N TYR A 41 -8.56 8.07 11.24
CA TYR A 41 -9.63 7.26 11.82
C TYR A 41 -9.61 7.22 13.36
N ARG A 42 -8.59 7.79 14.03
CA ARG A 42 -8.42 7.72 15.50
C ARG A 42 -9.67 8.14 16.28
N ASN A 43 -10.35 9.16 15.77
CA ASN A 43 -11.54 9.74 16.40
C ASN A 43 -12.80 9.49 15.56
N GLN A 44 -12.72 8.69 14.49
CA GLN A 44 -13.88 8.41 13.65
C GLN A 44 -14.77 7.38 14.33
N VAL A 45 -15.96 7.83 14.74
CA VAL A 45 -17.01 6.96 15.25
C VAL A 45 -17.56 6.12 14.10
N ARG A 46 -17.68 4.80 14.32
CA ARG A 46 -18.18 3.86 13.31
C ARG A 46 -19.61 4.25 12.91
N ASN A 47 -19.89 4.29 11.60
CA ASN A 47 -21.19 4.66 11.00
C ASN A 47 -21.66 6.11 11.17
N GLN A 48 -20.78 7.05 11.54
CA GLN A 48 -21.09 8.48 11.42
C GLN A 48 -20.77 8.96 9.99
N PRO A 49 -21.65 9.74 9.34
CA PRO A 49 -21.29 10.44 8.10
C PRO A 49 -20.07 11.33 8.39
N MET A 50 -19.10 11.33 7.48
CA MET A 50 -18.00 12.28 7.56
C MET A 50 -18.62 13.66 7.33
N GLU A 51 -18.67 14.49 8.38
CA GLU A 51 -19.06 15.90 8.31
C GLU A 51 -18.07 16.64 7.39
N THR A 52 -18.30 16.61 6.08
CA THR A 52 -17.68 17.49 5.11
C THR A 52 -18.47 18.79 5.13
N SER A 53 -18.31 19.59 6.18
CA SER A 53 -18.83 20.96 6.19
C SER A 53 -18.00 21.80 5.21
N LEU A 54 -18.39 21.80 3.94
CA LEU A 54 -17.94 22.82 3.00
C LEU A 54 -18.52 24.17 3.46
N PRO A 55 -17.70 25.23 3.58
CA PRO A 55 -18.23 26.54 3.94
C PRO A 55 -19.21 27.02 2.85
N PRO A 56 -20.35 27.64 3.22
CA PRO A 56 -21.25 28.24 2.24
C PRO A 56 -20.51 29.32 1.44
N ALA A 57 -20.76 29.33 0.14
CA ALA A 57 -20.20 30.26 -0.85
C ALA A 57 -20.67 31.71 -0.63
#